data_AF-W4SFD2-F1
#
_entry.id   AF-W4SFD2-F1
#
_cell.length_a   1.000
_cell.length_b   1.000
_cell.length_c   1.000
_cell.angle_alpha   90.00
_cell.angle_beta   90.00
_cell.angle_gamma   90.00
#
_symmetry.space_group_name_H-M   'P 1'
#
loop_
_entity.id
_entity.type
_entity.pdbx_description
1 polymer ?
#
loop_
_entity_poly.entity_id
_entity_poly.type
_entity_poly.pdbx_seq_one_letter_code
_entity_poly.pdbx_strand_id
1 'polypeptide(L)' 'MLGAVLAPAHAGQAGAILDFAAKHGLLLLQAGPDVLRFVPALNLTDAELADGLERLHLAIAEYVAQK' A
#
# COMPACT_ATOMS: atom_id res chain seq x y z
N MET A 1 4.30 11.53 7.21
CA MET A 1 2.98 10.89 6.98
C MET A 1 2.52 11.28 5.59
N LEU A 2 2.13 10.30 4.77
CA LEU A 2 1.62 10.53 3.42
C LEU A 2 0.34 9.73 3.21
N GLY A 3 -0.66 10.35 2.58
CA GLY A 3 -1.92 9.70 2.21
C GLY A 3 -2.04 9.66 0.68
N ALA A 4 -2.36 8.48 0.14
CA ALA A 4 -2.63 8.27 -1.27
C ALA A 4 -4.12 7.93 -1.43
N VAL A 5 -4.88 8.90 -1.91
CA VAL A 5 -6.31 8.73 -2.21
C VAL A 5 -6.43 7.84 -3.46
N LEU A 6 -7.27 6.81 -3.36
CA LEU A 6 -7.53 5.90 -4.47
C LEU A 6 -8.29 6.63 -5.59
N ALA A 7 -7.97 6.26 -6.82
CA ALA A 7 -8.74 6.70 -7.98
C ALA A 7 -10.21 6.24 -7.84
N PRO A 8 -11.19 6.98 -8.40
CA PRO A 8 -12.60 6.64 -8.28
C PRO A 8 -12.97 5.20 -8.67
N ALA A 9 -12.26 4.63 -9.65
CA ALA A 9 -12.45 3.24 -10.08
C ALA A 9 -12.12 2.20 -8.99
N HIS A 10 -11.40 2.59 -7.94
CA HIS A 10 -10.97 1.76 -6.82
C HIS A 10 -11.48 2.29 -5.48
N ALA A 11 -12.51 3.16 -5.48
CA ALA A 11 -13.13 3.63 -4.25
C ALA A 11 -13.61 2.45 -3.37
N GLY A 12 -13.37 2.56 -2.07
CA GLY A 12 -13.69 1.56 -1.08
C GLY A 12 -12.70 0.40 -0.95
N GLN A 13 -11.66 0.35 -1.79
CA GLN A 13 -10.79 -0.82 -1.93
C GLN A 13 -9.49 -0.74 -1.13
N ALA A 14 -9.31 0.27 -0.26
CA ALA A 14 -8.07 0.39 0.52
C ALA A 14 -7.80 -0.86 1.36
N GLY A 15 -8.81 -1.39 2.05
CA GLY A 15 -8.69 -2.61 2.86
C GLY A 15 -8.25 -3.83 2.05
N ALA A 16 -8.84 -4.03 0.87
CA ALA A 16 -8.43 -5.13 -0.02
C ALA A 16 -6.96 -4.99 -0.44
N ILE A 17 -6.51 -3.78 -0.79
CA ILE A 17 -5.11 -3.52 -1.14
C ILE A 17 -4.17 -3.78 0.05
N LEU A 18 -4.60 -3.46 1.28
CA LEU A 18 -3.83 -3.81 2.49
C LEU A 18 -3.64 -5.33 2.64
N ASP A 19 -4.67 -6.13 2.33
CA ASP A 19 -4.56 -7.59 2.38
C ASP A 19 -3.53 -8.10 1.36
N PHE A 20 -3.48 -7.52 0.15
CA PHE A 20 -2.42 -7.82 -0.82
C PHE A 20 -1.03 -7.38 -0.32
N ALA A 21 -0.90 -6.18 0.23
CA ALA A 21 0.36 -5.71 0.79
C ALA A 21 0.87 -6.67 1.89
N ALA A 22 -0.01 -7.13 2.78
CA ALA A 22 0.33 -8.07 3.84
C ALA A 22 0.83 -9.42 3.29
N LYS A 23 0.22 -9.94 2.22
CA LYS A 23 0.70 -11.16 1.53
C LYS A 23 2.12 -11.01 0.99
N HIS A 24 2.46 -9.82 0.48
CA HIS A 24 3.80 -9.48 -0.01
C HIS A 24 4.76 -9.02 1.10
N GLY A 25 4.38 -9.22 2.38
CA GLY A 25 5.23 -8.89 3.51
C GLY A 25 5.43 -7.39 3.74
N LEU A 26 4.48 -6.56 3.32
CA LEU A 26 4.47 -5.12 3.56
C LEU A 26 3.28 -4.74 4.45
N LEU A 27 3.56 -4.05 5.55
CA LEU A 27 2.52 -3.51 6.42
C LEU A 27 2.23 -2.05 6.06
N LEU A 28 0.95 -1.76 5.77
CA LEU A 28 0.44 -0.43 5.49
C LEU A 28 -0.78 -0.13 6.36
N LEU A 29 -1.14 1.15 6.44
CA LEU A 29 -2.37 1.59 7.08
C LEU A 29 -3.36 2.10 6.04
N GLN A 30 -4.63 2.15 6.41
CA GLN A 30 -5.63 2.94 5.70
C GLN A 30 -6.04 4.17 6.53
N ALA A 31 -6.65 5.15 5.88
CA ALA A 31 -7.25 6.33 6.51
C ALA A 31 -8.67 6.54 5.96
N GLY A 32 -9.58 5.65 6.33
CA GLY A 32 -10.85 5.46 5.64
C GLY A 32 -10.72 4.46 4.49
N PRO A 33 -11.82 4.13 3.80
CA PRO A 33 -11.86 3.05 2.82
C PRO A 33 -11.25 3.43 1.46
N ASP A 34 -10.93 4.71 1.26
CA ASP A 34 -10.45 5.27 -0.01
C ASP A 34 -8.99 5.74 0.03
N VAL A 35 -8.27 5.54 1.14
CA VAL A 35 -6.93 6.14 1.31
C VAL A 35 -5.94 5.13 1.87
N LEU A 36 -4.85 4.90 1.13
CA LEU A 36 -3.66 4.22 1.64
C LEU A 36 -2.80 5.23 2.41
N ARG A 37 -2.34 4.85 3.59
CA ARG A 37 -1.59 5.71 4.50
C ARG A 37 -0.21 5.14 4.81
N PHE A 38 0.81 5.97 4.57
CA PHE A 38 2.22 5.68 4.81
C PHE A 38 2.74 6.49 5.99
N VAL A 39 3.18 5.79 7.03
CA VAL A 39 3.80 6.34 8.24
C VAL A 39 4.98 5.47 8.67
N PRO A 40 6.05 5.39 7.86
CA PRO A 40 7.22 4.60 8.22
C PRO A 40 7.97 5.24 9.41
N ALA A 41 8.93 4.49 9.96
CA ALA A 41 9.84 5.01 10.97
C ALA A 41 10.64 6.22 10.44
N LEU A 42 10.94 7.18 11.31
CA LEU A 42 11.67 8.40 10.93
C LEU A 42 13.14 8.15 10.55
N ASN A 43 13.67 6.99 10.94
CA ASN A 43 15.01 6.52 10.65
C ASN A 43 15.03 5.41 9.59
N LEU A 44 13.96 5.27 8.80
CA LEU A 44 13.91 4.33 7.67
C LEU A 44 15.09 4.60 6.72
N THR A 45 15.82 3.54 6.36
CA THR A 45 16.94 3.62 5.43
C THR A 45 16.47 3.58 3.97
N ASP A 46 17.31 4.05 3.05
CA ASP A 46 17.01 4.00 1.61
C ASP A 46 16.80 2.55 1.10
N ALA A 47 17.52 1.58 1.68
CA ALA A 47 17.38 0.17 1.33
C ALA A 47 16.02 -0.40 1.77
N GLU A 48 15.58 -0.09 2.99
CA GLU A 48 14.26 -0.50 3.49
C GLU A 48 13.14 0.20 2.72
N LEU A 49 13.33 1.47 2.34
CA LEU A 49 12.39 2.19 1.49
C LEU A 49 12.25 1.52 0.12
N ALA A 50 13.37 1.19 -0.53
CA ALA A 50 13.37 0.54 -1.83
C ALA A 50 12.70 -0.84 -1.78
N ASP A 51 13.04 -1.68 -0.79
CA ASP A 51 12.41 -3.00 -0.60
C ASP A 51 10.90 -2.86 -0.31
N GLY A 52 10.49 -1.92 0.53
CA GLY A 52 9.08 -1.66 0.82
C GLY A 52 8.29 -1.21 -0.41
N LEU A 53 8.88 -0.37 -1.27
CA LEU A 53 8.26 0.08 -2.51
C LEU A 53 8.16 -1.04 -3.56
N GLU A 54 9.15 -1.94 -3.64
CA GLU A 54 9.10 -3.10 -4.52
C GLU A 54 7.94 -4.04 -4.12
N ARG A 55 7.81 -4.34 -2.82
CA ARG A 55 6.69 -5.15 -2.30
C ARG A 55 5.34 -4.50 -2.56
N LEU A 56 5.27 -3.17 -2.43
CA LEU A 56 4.05 -2.41 -2.77
C LEU A 56 3.71 -2.56 -4.25
N HIS A 57 4.71 -2.50 -5.14
CA HIS A 57 4.51 -2.69 -6.57
C HIS A 57 3.91 -4.06 -6.87
N LEU A 58 4.48 -5.13 -6.30
CA LEU A 58 3.97 -6.50 -6.46
C LEU A 58 2.53 -6.64 -5.95
N ALA A 59 2.23 -6.08 -4.78
CA ALA A 59 0.89 -6.11 -4.20
C ALA A 59 -0.15 -5.40 -5.09
N ILE A 60 0.20 -4.22 -5.62
CA ILE A 60 -0.68 -3.47 -6.53
C ILE A 60 -0.87 -4.23 -7.85
N ALA A 61 0.20 -4.80 -8.41
CA ALA A 61 0.13 -5.57 -9.64
C ALA A 61 -0.80 -6.79 -9.49
N GLU A 62 -0.69 -7.54 -8.39
CA GLU A 62 -1.59 -8.67 -8.12
C GLU A 62 -3.04 -8.21 -7.91
N TYR A 63 -3.26 -7.14 -7.14
CA TYR A 63 -4.59 -6.57 -6.93
C TYR A 63 -5.27 -6.17 -8.25
N VAL A 64 -4.54 -5.52 -9.15
CA VAL A 64 -5.07 -5.11 -10.46
C VAL A 64 -5.35 -6.31 -11.36
N ALA A 65 -4.51 -7.36 -11.31
CA ALA A 65 -4.69 -8.56 -12.12
C ALA A 65 -5.88 -9.44 -11.69
N GLN A 66 -6.34 -9.34 -10.44
CA GLN A 66 -7.52 -10.07 -9.94
C GLN A 66 -8.85 -9.35 -10.20
N LYS A 67 -8.82 -8.14 -10.77
CA LYS A 67 -10.00 -7.30 -10.99
C LYS A 67 -10.45 -7.33 -12.45
#